data_AF-A0A2C9WTD3-F1
#
_entry.id   AF-A0A2C9WTD3-F1
#
_cell.length_a   1.000
_cell.length_b   1.000
_cell.length_c   1.000
_cell.angle_alpha   90.00
_cell.angle_beta   90.00
_cell.angle_gamma   90.00
#
_symmetry.space_group_name_H-M   'P 1'
#
loop_
_entity.id
_entity.type
_entity.pdbx_description
1 polymer ?
#
loop_
_entity_poly.entity_id
_entity_poly.type
_entity_poly.pdbx_seq_one_letter_code
_entity_poly.pdbx_strand_id
1 'polypeptide(L)' 'MFSQLIWGSDWPHTQHEHDISYEKTLHSFQQIVTDPEEQLMILGKNARKLFQF' A
#
# COMPACT_ATOMS: atom_id res chain seq x y z
N MET A 1 0.76 -0.92 16.35
CA MET A 1 0.40 0.33 15.64
C MET A 1 -0.03 0.06 14.20
N PHE A 2 0.53 -0.93 13.50
CA PHE A 2 0.20 -1.25 12.09
C PHE A 2 -1.17 -1.87 11.82
N SER A 3 -1.91 -2.36 12.81
CA SER A 3 -3.20 -3.05 12.62
C SER A 3 -4.36 -2.14 12.15
N GLN A 4 -4.14 -0.83 12.07
CA GLN A 4 -5.12 0.16 11.59
C GLN A 4 -4.69 0.82 10.27
N LEU A 5 -3.60 0.36 9.65
CA LEU A 5 -3.08 0.92 8.40
C LEU A 5 -3.44 0.02 7.22
N ILE A 6 -3.80 0.64 6.10
CA ILE A 6 -3.97 0.00 4.78
C ILE A 6 -3.16 0.79 3.75
N TRP A 7 -2.78 0.14 2.66
CA TRP A 7 -2.12 0.78 1.53
C TRP A 7 -3.02 0.74 0.30
N GLY A 8 -3.04 1.83 -0.45
CA GLY A 8 -3.65 1.93 -1.77
C GLY A 8 -2.68 2.62 -2.72
N SER A 9 -2.66 2.18 -3.98
CA SER A 9 -1.72 2.70 -4.97
C SER A 9 -2.03 4.12 -5.42
N ASP A 10 -3.27 4.56 -5.26
CA ASP A 10 -3.82 5.80 -5.83
C ASP A 10 -3.80 5.83 -7.37
N TRP A 11 -3.65 4.67 -8.03
CA TRP A 11 -3.69 4.58 -9.50
C TRP A 11 -5.07 5.07 -10.04
N PRO A 12 -5.13 5.88 -11.12
CA PRO A 12 -4.07 6.20 -12.09
C PRO A 12 -3.14 7.37 -11.73
N HIS A 13 -3.13 7.81 -10.47
CA HIS A 13 -2.31 8.93 -9.98
C HIS A 13 -2.65 10.24 -10.71
N THR A 14 -3.92 10.63 -10.69
CA THR A 14 -4.41 11.78 -11.46
C THR A 14 -3.60 13.05 -11.17
N GLN A 15 -3.21 13.78 -12.22
CA GLN A 15 -2.27 14.92 -12.20
C GLN A 15 -0.79 14.58 -11.93
N HIS A 16 -0.42 13.30 -11.84
CA HIS A 16 0.95 12.82 -11.66
C HIS A 16 1.27 11.62 -12.57
N GLU A 17 0.49 11.41 -13.63
CA GLU A 17 0.54 10.24 -14.51
C GLU A 17 1.91 10.06 -15.18
N HIS A 18 2.63 11.15 -15.41
CA HIS A 18 3.96 11.15 -16.03
C HIS A 18 5.09 10.82 -15.05
N ASP A 19 4.87 11.05 -13.75
CA ASP A 19 5.91 10.96 -12.73
C ASP A 19 5.79 9.66 -11.91
N ILE A 20 4.56 9.18 -11.71
CA ILE A 20 4.24 8.08 -10.82
C ILE A 20 3.61 6.91 -11.59
N SER A 21 4.09 5.71 -11.29
CA SER A 21 3.54 4.44 -11.78
C SER A 21 3.17 3.54 -10.61
N TYR A 22 2.39 2.49 -10.87
CA TYR A 22 1.99 1.54 -9.85
C TYR A 22 3.23 0.86 -9.20
N GLU A 23 4.24 0.53 -10.00
CA GLU A 23 5.49 -0.08 -9.55
C GLU A 23 6.28 0.86 -8.65
N LYS A 24 6.31 2.17 -8.98
CA LYS A 24 7.00 3.18 -8.15
C LYS A 24 6.34 3.33 -6.78
N THR A 25 5.01 3.33 -6.70
CA THR A 25 4.31 3.46 -5.41
C THR A 25 4.47 2.21 -4.56
N LEU A 26 4.40 1.01 -5.17
CA LEU A 26 4.66 -0.25 -4.46
C LEU A 26 6.11 -0.34 -3.97
N HIS A 27 7.08 0.05 -4.80
CA HIS A 27 8.49 0.08 -4.39
C HIS A 27 8.72 1.04 -3.22
N SER A 28 8.14 2.24 -3.28
CA SER A 28 8.22 3.23 -2.20
C SER A 28 7.63 2.68 -0.90
N PHE A 29 6.49 1.97 -0.98
CA PHE A 29 5.90 1.30 0.18
C PHE A 29 6.86 0.29 0.81
N GLN A 30 7.50 -0.56 0.01
CA GLN A 30 8.45 -1.57 0.49
C GLN A 30 9.71 -0.97 1.13
N GLN A 31 10.08 0.25 0.75
CA GLN A 31 11.17 0.99 1.38
C GLN A 31 10.77 1.64 2.72
N ILE A 32 9.50 2.04 2.87
CA ILE A 32 8.96 2.64 4.10
C ILE A 32 8.65 1.57 5.15
N VAL A 33 8.02 0.47 4.74
CA VAL A 33 7.64 -0.65 5.61
C VAL A 33 8.51 -1.84 5.27
N THR A 34 9.62 -2.00 6.00
CA THR A 34 10.66 -3.00 5.64
C THR A 34 10.41 -4.39 6.23
N ASP A 35 9.58 -4.50 7.28
CA ASP A 35 9.24 -5.79 7.89
C ASP A 35 8.19 -6.53 7.03
N PRO A 36 8.48 -7.76 6.55
CA PRO A 36 7.53 -8.55 5.76
C PRO A 36 6.20 -8.82 6.46
N GLU A 37 6.19 -9.02 7.78
CA GLU A 37 4.93 -9.27 8.51
C GLU A 37 4.07 -8.00 8.58
N GLU A 38 4.71 -6.82 8.69
CA GLU A 38 4.02 -5.54 8.62
C GLU A 38 3.47 -5.28 7.22
N GLN A 39 4.24 -5.60 6.17
CA GLN A 39 3.76 -5.54 4.79
C GLN A 39 2.52 -6.41 4.58
N LEU A 40 2.54 -7.66 5.05
CA LEU A 40 1.39 -8.58 4.96
C LEU A 40 0.16 -8.08 5.72
N MET A 41 0.36 -7.41 6.86
CA MET A 41 -0.74 -6.79 7.60
C MET A 41 -1.38 -5.66 6.80
N ILE A 42 -0.58 -4.72 6.30
CA ILE A 42 -1.05 -3.50 5.64
C ILE A 42 -1.65 -3.79 4.25
N LEU A 43 -1.00 -4.65 3.46
CA LEU A 43 -1.45 -4.99 2.10
C LEU A 43 -2.60 -5.99 2.07
N GLY A 44 -2.77 -6.79 3.13
CA GLY A 44 -3.69 -7.93 3.13
C GLY A 44 -4.64 -7.93 4.32
N LYS A 45 -4.14 -8.32 5.50
CA LYS A 45 -4.99 -8.66 6.66
C LYS A 45 -5.91 -7.51 7.06
N ASN A 46 -5.39 -6.28 7.09
CA ASN A 46 -6.13 -5.11 7.52
C ASN A 46 -7.18 -4.69 6.50
N ALA A 47 -6.83 -4.64 5.22
CA ALA A 47 -7.77 -4.31 4.14
C ALA A 47 -8.91 -5.32 4.08
N ARG A 48 -8.61 -6.62 4.22
CA ARG A 48 -9.62 -7.68 4.28
C ARG A 48 -10.59 -7.49 5.45
N LYS A 49 -10.06 -7.15 6.63
CA LYS A 49 -10.89 -6.86 7.82
C LYS A 49 -11.76 -5.62 7.64
N LEU A 50 -11.24 -4.56 7.03
CA LEU A 50 -11.97 -3.31 6.86
C LEU A 50 -13.08 -3.43 5.80
N PHE A 51 -12.75 -3.96 4.63
CA PHE A 51 -13.65 -4.00 3.47
C PHE A 51 -14.45 -5.29 3.34
N GLN A 52 -14.20 -6.29 4.21
CA GLN A 52 -14.92 -7.56 4.24
C GLN A 52 -14.82 -8.35 2.93
N PHE A 53 -13.59 -8.48 2.40
CA PHE A 53 -13.24 -9.32 1.25
C PHE A 53 -13.13 -10.81 1.59
#